data_AF-A0A1C6T475-F1
#
_entry.id   AF-A0A1C6T475-F1
#
_cell.length_a   1.000
_cell.length_b   1.000
_cell.length_c   1.000
_cell.angle_alpha   90.00
_cell.angle_beta   90.00
_cell.angle_gamma   90.00
#
_symmetry.space_group_name_H-M   'P 1'
#
loop_
_entity.id
_entity.type
_entity.pdbx_description
1 polymer ?
#
loop_
_entity_poly.entity_id
_entity_poly.type
_entity_poly.pdbx_seq_one_letter_code
_entity_poly.pdbx_strand_id
1 'polypeptide(L)'
;MSAPTQLGDVTPARTGPRVTYQGTAYPAEEIARGAAYEIFSGVELPGFEWAPRPGAPLPWRRFVHASEVTAVQGGSGPADEEPDAPLLVPLHQDRSWAQVQRLTQQPSAAGDPVLAALRASAVVRRGTRMVKVLSAQQLLGHVRGLLPHGFCHREHDVAHLRTPATLAVLRTDGGPEQDVVYALRWRAVDPADYDAPIGEAYPGLAELAAGERVGAAVLGTGFAPSSSQVVPEFVTRDFADLPMPANATLVAYPAEGVEVVLYAYQAEQRGWLRMVGPRWRHLLANVPGISPDQEYVPIAEPASSTWLVGSYDGNEYEAVADLPGGFRVQALTWAARYPVESVRRRLRYTRWRDVDCVVLREETGWLRLRLCRPGPEAVAATGAQCHERGVYETWAPATDVTDDRVVDLPYPR
;
A
#
# COMPACT_ATOMS: atom_id res chain seq x y z
N MET A 1 -24.33 56.91 -23.36
CA MET A 1 -23.08 57.29 -22.65
C MET A 1 -22.93 56.33 -21.49
N SER A 2 -21.73 55.77 -21.38
CA SER A 2 -21.34 54.63 -20.55
C SER A 2 -21.26 54.94 -19.05
N ALA A 3 -21.30 53.85 -18.28
CA ALA A 3 -21.16 53.76 -16.83
C ALA A 3 -19.84 54.33 -16.27
N PRO A 4 -19.68 54.26 -14.93
CA PRO A 4 -18.58 53.46 -14.45
C PRO A 4 -19.06 52.30 -13.56
N THR A 5 -18.62 51.12 -13.96
CA THR A 5 -18.68 49.85 -13.25
C THR A 5 -17.79 49.92 -12.01
N GLN A 6 -18.33 49.75 -10.82
CA GLN A 6 -17.53 49.46 -9.63
C GLN A 6 -17.02 48.02 -9.72
N LEU A 7 -15.69 47.88 -9.82
CA LEU A 7 -14.98 46.66 -9.47
C LEU A 7 -15.24 46.36 -7.99
N GLY A 8 -15.61 45.11 -7.70
CA GLY A 8 -15.56 44.59 -6.33
C GLY A 8 -16.57 43.51 -6.06
N ASP A 9 -16.25 42.26 -6.41
CA ASP A 9 -16.07 41.25 -5.37
C ASP A 9 -15.22 40.11 -5.91
N VAL A 10 -13.96 40.08 -5.49
CA VAL A 10 -13.04 38.99 -5.78
C VAL A 10 -13.43 37.85 -4.86
N THR A 11 -14.05 36.81 -5.42
CA THR A 11 -14.28 35.52 -4.78
C THR A 11 -13.00 35.10 -4.04
N PRO A 12 -13.05 34.72 -2.75
CA PRO A 12 -11.84 34.52 -1.97
C PRO A 12 -10.93 33.49 -2.63
N ALA A 13 -9.65 33.86 -2.76
CA ALA A 13 -8.60 32.96 -3.20
C ALA A 13 -8.59 31.72 -2.30
N ARG A 14 -8.49 30.54 -2.92
CA ARG A 14 -8.34 29.25 -2.24
C ARG A 14 -7.36 29.38 -1.07
N THR A 15 -7.85 29.14 0.15
CA THR A 15 -7.08 29.05 1.42
C THR A 15 -6.25 27.76 1.48
N GLY A 16 -5.60 27.41 0.37
CA GLY A 16 -4.67 26.28 0.28
C GLY A 16 -3.22 26.76 0.27
N PRO A 17 -2.25 25.87 0.58
CA PRO A 17 -0.85 26.22 0.51
C PRO A 17 -0.44 26.65 -0.90
N ARG A 18 0.64 27.43 -0.99
CA ARG A 18 1.38 27.61 -2.25
C ARG A 18 2.63 26.75 -2.22
N VAL A 19 2.90 26.08 -3.32
CA VAL A 19 3.96 25.09 -3.46
C VAL A 19 4.88 25.49 -4.61
N THR A 20 6.20 25.56 -4.34
CA THR A 20 7.20 25.87 -5.36
C THR A 20 7.65 24.58 -6.04
N TYR A 21 7.24 24.41 -7.30
CA TYR A 21 7.60 23.30 -8.18
C TYR A 21 8.34 23.86 -9.40
N GLN A 22 9.52 23.30 -9.70
CA GLN A 22 10.39 23.75 -10.79
C GLN A 22 10.61 25.28 -10.81
N GLY A 23 10.82 25.87 -9.63
CA GLY A 23 11.08 27.30 -9.46
C GLY A 23 9.84 28.21 -9.56
N THR A 24 8.64 27.66 -9.82
CA THR A 24 7.40 28.44 -9.90
C THR A 24 6.46 28.07 -8.75
N ALA A 25 5.87 29.09 -8.10
CA ALA A 25 4.95 28.90 -6.98
C ALA A 25 3.49 28.76 -7.48
N TYR A 26 2.90 27.59 -7.30
CA TYR A 26 1.52 27.28 -7.68
C TYR A 26 0.61 27.24 -6.44
N PRO A 27 -0.67 27.66 -6.56
CA PRO A 27 -1.67 27.28 -5.57
C PRO A 27 -1.84 25.76 -5.55
N ALA A 28 -2.00 25.18 -4.36
CA ALA A 28 -1.99 23.74 -4.18
C ALA A 28 -3.02 23.23 -3.15
N GLU A 29 -3.34 21.95 -3.24
CA GLU A 29 -3.96 21.16 -2.17
C GLU A 29 -2.95 20.14 -1.65
N GLU A 30 -2.89 20.01 -0.33
CA GLU A 30 -2.05 19.03 0.36
C GLU A 30 -2.67 17.64 0.26
N ILE A 31 -1.85 16.63 -0.02
CA ILE A 31 -2.24 15.22 -0.09
C ILE A 31 -1.41 14.41 0.90
N ALA A 32 -2.08 13.50 1.60
CA ALA A 32 -1.46 12.55 2.53
C ALA A 32 -0.46 13.22 3.49
N ARG A 33 -0.92 14.29 4.18
CA ARG A 33 -0.14 15.05 5.17
C ARG A 33 1.17 15.65 4.63
N GLY A 34 1.12 16.14 3.39
CA GLY A 34 2.26 16.77 2.74
C GLY A 34 3.22 15.82 2.05
N ALA A 35 2.87 14.53 1.90
CA ALA A 35 3.62 13.58 1.07
C ALA A 35 3.50 13.89 -0.44
N ALA A 36 2.41 14.53 -0.85
CA ALA A 36 2.23 15.03 -2.20
C ALA A 36 1.36 16.28 -2.21
N TYR A 37 1.29 16.93 -3.38
CA TYR A 37 0.47 18.10 -3.61
C TYR A 37 -0.21 18.02 -4.96
N GLU A 38 -1.46 18.46 -5.03
CA GLU A 38 -2.12 18.79 -6.29
C GLU A 38 -1.93 20.28 -6.54
N ILE A 39 -1.13 20.64 -7.56
CA ILE A 39 -0.86 22.01 -7.94
C ILE A 39 -1.76 22.43 -9.11
N PHE A 40 -2.16 23.70 -9.16
CA PHE A 40 -3.11 24.21 -10.15
C PHE A 40 -2.56 25.37 -10.97
N SER A 41 -2.97 25.44 -12.23
CA SER A 41 -2.60 26.50 -13.18
C SER A 41 -3.83 27.04 -13.93
N GLY A 42 -3.77 28.33 -14.29
CA GLY A 42 -4.78 28.95 -15.15
C GLY A 42 -4.52 28.72 -16.65
N VAL A 43 -3.32 28.24 -17.00
CA VAL A 43 -2.86 28.00 -18.38
C VAL A 43 -2.32 26.59 -18.52
N GLU A 44 -2.34 26.08 -19.75
CA GLU A 44 -1.73 24.80 -20.10
C GLU A 44 -0.22 24.86 -19.90
N LEU A 45 0.32 23.86 -19.20
CA LEU A 45 1.75 23.73 -18.91
C LEU A 45 2.17 22.27 -19.13
N PRO A 46 3.46 22.01 -19.43
CA PRO A 46 3.95 20.66 -19.62
C PRO A 46 3.61 19.73 -18.44
N GLY A 47 2.89 18.66 -18.75
CA GLY A 47 2.49 17.64 -17.77
C GLY A 47 1.42 18.09 -16.78
N PHE A 48 0.74 19.21 -17.03
CA PHE A 48 -0.54 19.52 -16.39
C PHE A 48 -1.68 18.92 -17.23
N GLU A 49 -2.70 18.41 -16.55
CA GLU A 49 -3.89 17.83 -17.16
C GLU A 49 -5.08 18.77 -17.00
N TRP A 50 -5.95 18.79 -18.02
CA TRP A 50 -7.21 19.52 -17.97
C TRP A 50 -8.21 18.78 -17.07
N ALA A 51 -8.57 19.39 -15.94
CA ALA A 51 -9.52 18.84 -14.96
C ALA A 51 -10.32 19.98 -14.28
N PRO A 52 -11.24 20.63 -15.00
CA PRO A 52 -12.05 21.71 -14.44
C PRO A 52 -12.96 21.17 -13.33
N ARG A 53 -12.96 21.83 -12.16
CA ARG A 53 -13.91 21.54 -11.08
C ARG A 53 -15.04 22.57 -11.07
N PRO A 54 -16.29 22.17 -10.78
CA PRO A 54 -17.38 23.13 -10.63
C PRO A 54 -17.03 24.24 -9.64
N GLY A 55 -17.07 25.50 -10.10
CA GLY A 55 -16.74 26.67 -9.28
C GLY A 55 -15.25 26.92 -9.02
N ALA A 56 -14.33 26.13 -9.59
CA ALA A 56 -12.89 26.38 -9.45
C ALA A 56 -12.33 27.18 -10.64
N PRO A 57 -11.54 28.25 -10.40
CA PRO A 57 -11.05 29.12 -11.46
C PRO A 57 -9.82 28.58 -12.22
N LEU A 58 -9.17 27.53 -11.71
CA LEU A 58 -7.94 26.97 -12.26
C LEU A 58 -8.21 25.56 -12.82
N PRO A 59 -8.31 25.41 -14.15
CA PRO A 59 -8.76 24.17 -14.76
C PRO A 59 -7.63 23.18 -15.03
N TRP A 60 -6.37 23.62 -14.98
CA TRP A 60 -5.20 22.77 -15.18
C TRP A 60 -4.63 22.34 -13.85
N ARG A 61 -4.23 21.07 -13.73
CA ARG A 61 -3.65 20.54 -12.50
C ARG A 61 -2.50 19.58 -12.75
N ARG A 62 -1.71 19.32 -11.72
CA ARG A 62 -0.70 18.25 -11.69
C ARG A 62 -0.55 17.73 -10.27
N PHE A 63 -0.33 16.42 -10.12
CA PHE A 63 0.11 15.84 -8.84
C PHE A 63 1.63 15.79 -8.81
N VAL A 64 2.23 16.25 -7.71
CA VAL A 64 3.68 16.28 -7.51
C VAL A 64 4.03 15.67 -6.17
N HIS A 65 5.10 14.88 -6.13
CA HIS A 65 5.59 14.28 -4.88
C HIS A 65 6.30 15.35 -4.03
N ALA A 66 6.32 15.19 -2.71
CA ALA A 66 6.98 16.12 -1.79
C ALA A 66 8.46 16.34 -2.11
N SER A 67 9.16 15.33 -2.61
CA SER A 67 10.58 15.45 -3.00
C SER A 67 10.83 16.35 -4.21
N GLU A 68 9.78 16.67 -5.00
CA GLU A 68 9.86 17.58 -6.14
C GLU A 68 9.53 19.03 -5.74
N VAL A 69 9.12 19.24 -4.49
CA VAL A 69 8.74 20.54 -3.94
C VAL A 69 9.91 21.18 -3.20
N THR A 70 10.21 22.43 -3.53
CA THR A 70 11.33 23.18 -2.93
C THR A 70 10.92 24.12 -1.81
N ALA A 71 9.64 24.53 -1.76
CA ALA A 71 9.10 25.35 -0.68
C ALA A 71 7.58 25.20 -0.60
N VAL A 72 7.04 25.29 0.62
CA VAL A 72 5.60 25.32 0.91
C VAL A 72 5.30 26.57 1.74
N GLN A 73 4.31 27.35 1.33
CA GLN A 73 3.86 28.58 1.99
C GLN A 73 2.40 28.43 2.43
N GLY A 74 2.09 28.73 3.68
CA GLY A 74 0.71 28.72 4.18
C GLY A 74 0.10 27.33 4.37
N GLY A 75 0.92 26.31 4.67
CA GLY A 75 0.45 24.95 4.96
C GLY A 75 -0.11 24.81 6.38
N SER A 76 -0.77 23.67 6.62
CA SER A 76 -1.14 23.19 7.95
C SER A 76 0.07 23.26 8.88
N GLY A 77 -0.10 23.72 10.13
CA GLY A 77 0.93 23.59 11.17
C GLY A 77 1.38 22.13 11.35
N PRO A 78 2.43 21.87 12.16
CA PRO A 78 3.00 20.53 12.28
C PRO A 78 1.91 19.50 12.59
N ALA A 79 1.86 18.42 11.79
CA ALA A 79 0.94 17.32 12.04
C ALA A 79 1.25 16.67 13.39
N ASP A 80 0.21 16.22 14.12
CA ASP A 80 0.36 15.54 15.41
C ASP A 80 1.12 14.19 15.29
N GLU A 81 1.33 13.69 14.07
CA GLU A 81 2.09 12.46 13.77
C GLU A 81 3.37 12.81 12.99
N GLU A 82 4.50 12.19 13.36
CA GLU A 82 5.76 12.33 12.63
C GLU A 82 5.59 11.81 11.18
N PRO A 83 5.83 12.64 10.16
CA PRO A 83 5.70 12.22 8.76
C PRO A 83 6.79 11.20 8.40
N ASP A 84 6.47 10.29 7.48
CA ASP A 84 7.49 9.42 6.89
C ASP A 84 8.56 10.28 6.19
N ALA A 85 9.83 9.89 6.35
CA ALA A 85 10.94 10.62 5.75
C ALA A 85 10.93 10.47 4.21
N PRO A 86 11.18 11.56 3.46
CA PRO A 86 11.25 11.52 2.01
C PRO A 86 12.46 10.70 1.56
N LEU A 87 12.44 10.28 0.30
CA LEU A 87 13.57 9.61 -0.34
C LEU A 87 14.79 10.52 -0.37
N LEU A 88 15.90 10.00 0.15
CA LEU A 88 17.18 10.69 0.17
C LEU A 88 18.07 10.09 -0.92
N VAL A 89 18.40 10.91 -1.91
CA VAL A 89 19.42 10.56 -2.90
C VAL A 89 20.71 11.28 -2.54
N PRO A 90 21.83 10.57 -2.38
CA PRO A 90 23.15 11.21 -2.33
C PRO A 90 23.49 11.73 -3.73
N LEU A 91 22.98 12.90 -4.08
CA LEU A 91 23.26 13.56 -5.35
C LEU A 91 24.68 14.11 -5.33
N HIS A 92 25.57 13.52 -6.14
CA HIS A 92 26.82 14.17 -6.54
C HIS A 92 26.52 15.21 -7.65
N GLN A 93 27.40 16.18 -7.87
CA GLN A 93 27.22 17.23 -8.89
C GLN A 93 26.92 16.67 -10.31
N ASP A 94 27.30 15.43 -10.59
CA ASP A 94 27.15 14.78 -11.89
C ASP A 94 25.91 13.87 -12.02
N ARG A 95 25.06 13.78 -10.97
CA ARG A 95 23.89 12.89 -10.94
C ARG A 95 22.58 13.68 -10.90
N SER A 96 21.73 13.41 -11.88
CA SER A 96 20.36 13.91 -11.99
C SER A 96 19.35 12.83 -11.60
N TRP A 97 18.15 13.23 -11.18
CA TRP A 97 17.03 12.32 -10.91
C TRP A 97 16.67 11.42 -12.09
N ALA A 98 16.81 11.90 -13.33
CA ALA A 98 16.59 11.09 -14.52
C ALA A 98 17.62 9.95 -14.65
N GLN A 99 18.87 10.16 -14.24
CA GLN A 99 19.87 9.08 -14.21
C GLN A 99 19.55 8.06 -13.11
N VAL A 100 19.16 8.53 -11.92
CA VAL A 100 18.75 7.65 -10.81
C VAL A 100 17.54 6.81 -11.21
N GLN A 101 16.53 7.43 -11.82
CA GLN A 101 15.37 6.70 -12.34
C GLN A 101 15.79 5.65 -13.37
N ARG A 102 16.69 5.95 -14.32
CA ARG A 102 17.15 4.92 -15.26
C ARG A 102 17.88 3.77 -14.58
N LEU A 103 18.66 4.04 -13.52
CA LEU A 103 19.34 3.00 -12.75
C LEU A 103 18.34 2.08 -12.05
N THR A 104 17.24 2.61 -11.49
CA THR A 104 16.23 1.79 -10.81
C THR A 104 15.55 0.79 -11.75
N GLN A 105 15.56 1.09 -13.06
CA GLN A 105 14.99 0.26 -14.12
C GLN A 105 15.97 -0.78 -14.69
N GLN A 106 17.21 -0.85 -14.21
CA GLN A 106 18.25 -1.76 -14.73
C GLN A 106 18.53 -2.89 -13.72
N PRO A 107 18.13 -4.15 -14.01
CA PRO A 107 18.40 -5.28 -13.11
C PRO A 107 19.88 -5.45 -12.76
N SER A 108 20.78 -5.16 -13.72
CA SER A 108 22.23 -5.20 -13.50
C SER A 108 22.76 -4.16 -12.49
N ALA A 109 21.94 -3.15 -12.15
CA ALA A 109 22.28 -2.12 -11.18
C ALA A 109 21.82 -2.47 -9.75
N ALA A 110 21.31 -3.68 -9.48
CA ALA A 110 20.81 -4.07 -8.16
C ALA A 110 21.84 -3.89 -7.02
N GLY A 111 23.14 -4.02 -7.32
CA GLY A 111 24.24 -3.77 -6.38
C GLY A 111 24.80 -2.34 -6.39
N ASP A 112 24.20 -1.38 -7.12
CA ASP A 112 24.70 -0.01 -7.19
C ASP A 112 24.56 0.68 -5.81
N PRO A 113 25.65 1.25 -5.24
CA PRO A 113 25.62 1.89 -3.93
C PRO A 113 24.63 3.05 -3.81
N VAL A 114 24.31 3.75 -4.90
CA VAL A 114 23.31 4.83 -4.87
C VAL A 114 21.90 4.26 -4.79
N LEU A 115 21.60 3.15 -5.46
CA LEU A 115 20.32 2.47 -5.26
C LEU A 115 20.20 1.91 -3.85
N ALA A 116 21.29 1.35 -3.29
CA ALA A 116 21.31 0.88 -1.92
C ALA A 116 21.06 2.02 -0.91
N ALA A 117 21.72 3.17 -1.07
CA ALA A 117 21.52 4.35 -0.22
C ALA A 117 20.10 4.92 -0.35
N LEU A 118 19.59 5.02 -1.58
CA LEU A 118 18.22 5.46 -1.84
C LEU A 118 17.21 4.52 -1.20
N ARG A 119 17.39 3.21 -1.37
CA ARG A 119 16.49 2.21 -0.79
C ARG A 119 16.53 2.23 0.74
N ALA A 120 17.70 2.43 1.34
CA ALA A 120 17.87 2.56 2.79
C ALA A 120 17.16 3.78 3.38
N SER A 121 16.93 4.84 2.59
CA SER A 121 16.13 5.99 3.03
C SER A 121 14.62 5.71 3.08
N ALA A 122 14.15 4.70 2.33
CA ALA A 122 12.76 4.26 2.32
C ALA A 122 12.49 3.33 3.52
N VAL A 123 12.48 3.90 4.72
CA VAL A 123 12.29 3.18 5.98
C VAL A 123 10.81 2.99 6.28
N VAL A 124 10.43 1.76 6.61
CA VAL A 124 9.16 1.46 7.28
C VAL A 124 9.40 1.51 8.78
N ARG A 125 8.46 2.11 9.51
CA ARG A 125 8.43 2.14 10.97
C ARG A 125 7.07 1.63 11.42
N ARG A 126 6.95 1.34 12.72
CA ARG A 126 5.64 1.12 13.32
C ARG A 126 4.75 2.35 13.05
N GLY A 127 3.56 2.12 12.52
CA GLY A 127 2.61 3.18 12.20
C GLY A 127 2.77 3.80 10.81
N THR A 128 3.87 3.52 10.10
CA THR A 128 4.05 3.92 8.69
C THR A 128 2.84 3.45 7.89
N ARG A 129 2.30 4.34 7.07
CA ARG A 129 1.11 4.02 6.29
C ARG A 129 1.54 3.25 5.06
N MET A 130 1.01 2.05 4.93
CA MET A 130 1.26 1.16 3.80
C MET A 130 0.05 1.13 2.89
N VAL A 131 0.30 0.95 1.60
CA VAL A 131 -0.71 0.91 0.55
C VAL A 131 -0.41 -0.27 -0.38
N LYS A 132 -1.46 -0.99 -0.75
CA LYS A 132 -1.45 -2.00 -1.81
C LYS A 132 -2.52 -1.63 -2.83
N VAL A 133 -2.14 -1.48 -4.08
CA VAL A 133 -3.08 -1.21 -5.18
C VAL A 133 -3.79 -2.50 -5.56
N LEU A 134 -5.10 -2.42 -5.75
CA LEU A 134 -6.00 -3.55 -5.90
C LEU A 134 -6.86 -3.41 -7.16
N SER A 135 -7.12 -4.54 -7.79
CA SER A 135 -8.24 -4.70 -8.72
C SER A 135 -9.58 -4.84 -7.98
N ALA A 136 -10.68 -4.76 -8.71
CA ALA A 136 -12.02 -5.03 -8.16
C ALA A 136 -12.12 -6.42 -7.50
N GLN A 137 -11.46 -7.44 -8.07
CA GLN A 137 -11.48 -8.79 -7.52
C GLN A 137 -10.64 -8.90 -6.24
N GLN A 138 -9.48 -8.25 -6.19
CA GLN A 138 -8.68 -8.19 -4.97
C GLN A 138 -9.38 -7.39 -3.87
N LEU A 139 -10.06 -6.29 -4.22
CA LEU A 139 -10.93 -5.54 -3.30
C LEU A 139 -11.97 -6.46 -2.68
N LEU A 140 -12.70 -7.25 -3.49
CA LEU A 140 -13.67 -8.23 -2.99
C LEU A 140 -13.02 -9.23 -2.02
N GLY A 141 -11.82 -9.72 -2.35
CA GLY A 141 -11.05 -10.60 -1.48
C GLY A 141 -10.80 -9.99 -0.10
N HIS A 142 -10.32 -8.74 -0.03
CA HIS A 142 -10.09 -8.04 1.23
C HIS A 142 -11.38 -7.73 1.99
N VAL A 143 -12.46 -7.37 1.29
CA VAL A 143 -13.79 -7.21 1.89
C VAL A 143 -14.27 -8.51 2.54
N ARG A 144 -13.88 -9.67 1.99
CA ARG A 144 -14.19 -11.01 2.50
C ARG A 144 -13.15 -11.59 3.48
N GLY A 145 -12.14 -10.81 3.88
CA GLY A 145 -11.18 -11.23 4.90
C GLY A 145 -9.80 -11.63 4.41
N LEU A 146 -9.44 -11.41 3.15
CA LEU A 146 -8.02 -11.47 2.77
C LEU A 146 -7.22 -10.44 3.58
N LEU A 147 -6.11 -10.90 4.14
CA LEU A 147 -5.18 -10.09 4.90
C LEU A 147 -4.17 -9.38 3.97
N PRO A 148 -3.56 -8.25 4.38
CA PRO A 148 -2.45 -7.65 3.64
C PRO A 148 -1.32 -8.66 3.43
N HIS A 149 -0.81 -8.76 2.20
CA HIS A 149 0.31 -9.65 1.83
C HIS A 149 0.97 -9.19 0.54
N GLY A 150 2.17 -9.71 0.26
CA GLY A 150 2.87 -9.51 -0.99
C GLY A 150 3.40 -8.10 -1.18
N PHE A 151 3.40 -7.62 -2.42
CA PHE A 151 3.93 -6.30 -2.75
C PHE A 151 3.08 -5.16 -2.18
N CYS A 152 3.76 -4.16 -1.63
CA CYS A 152 3.16 -2.95 -1.09
C CYS A 152 4.15 -1.77 -1.09
N HIS A 153 3.63 -0.58 -0.80
CA HIS A 153 4.36 0.68 -0.83
C HIS A 153 4.03 1.52 0.40
N ARG A 154 4.89 2.45 0.79
CA ARG A 154 4.52 3.49 1.77
C ARG A 154 3.57 4.47 1.08
N GLU A 155 2.52 4.91 1.76
CA GLU A 155 1.61 5.96 1.27
C GLU A 155 2.41 7.19 0.83
N HIS A 156 3.45 7.53 1.59
CA HIS A 156 4.33 8.66 1.29
C HIS A 156 4.90 8.59 -0.14
N ASP A 157 5.48 7.44 -0.52
CA ASP A 157 6.21 7.28 -1.78
C ASP A 157 5.31 7.27 -3.03
N VAL A 158 4.00 7.10 -2.83
CA VAL A 158 3.03 6.94 -3.92
C VAL A 158 1.89 7.96 -3.85
N ALA A 159 1.95 8.91 -2.93
CA ALA A 159 0.87 9.86 -2.66
C ALA A 159 0.50 10.74 -3.87
N HIS A 160 1.43 10.96 -4.80
CA HIS A 160 1.20 11.70 -6.05
C HIS A 160 0.57 10.85 -7.17
N LEU A 161 0.55 9.52 -7.03
CA LEU A 161 -0.12 8.63 -7.97
C LEU A 161 -1.60 8.56 -7.58
N ARG A 162 -2.44 9.29 -8.31
CA ARG A 162 -3.83 9.54 -7.91
C ARG A 162 -4.85 9.06 -8.92
N THR A 163 -4.48 8.90 -10.17
CA THR A 163 -5.37 8.43 -11.23
C THR A 163 -5.13 6.95 -11.53
N PRO A 164 -6.12 6.22 -12.08
CA PRO A 164 -5.94 4.85 -12.53
C PRO A 164 -4.70 4.63 -13.40
N ALA A 165 -4.44 5.54 -14.35
CA ALA A 165 -3.28 5.48 -15.22
C ALA A 165 -1.96 5.57 -14.45
N THR A 166 -1.85 6.50 -13.49
CA THR A 166 -0.63 6.65 -12.67
C THR A 166 -0.45 5.51 -11.67
N LEU A 167 -1.53 4.92 -11.16
CA LEU A 167 -1.50 3.80 -10.20
C LEU A 167 -1.31 2.44 -10.88
N ALA A 168 -1.55 2.32 -12.19
CA ALA A 168 -1.40 1.07 -12.93
C ALA A 168 -0.02 0.44 -12.76
N VAL A 169 1.01 1.27 -12.57
CA VAL A 169 2.40 0.86 -12.34
C VAL A 169 2.61 0.03 -11.07
N LEU A 170 1.70 0.14 -10.09
CA LEU A 170 1.78 -0.55 -8.80
C LEU A 170 0.87 -1.78 -8.71
N ARG A 171 0.17 -2.13 -9.79
CA ARG A 171 -0.77 -3.26 -9.80
C ARG A 171 -0.04 -4.60 -9.79
N THR A 172 -0.57 -5.53 -9.00
CA THR A 172 -0.01 -6.89 -8.86
C THR A 172 -0.79 -7.95 -9.63
N ASP A 173 -1.97 -7.63 -10.17
CA ASP A 173 -2.90 -8.60 -10.75
C ASP A 173 -2.78 -8.77 -12.28
N GLY A 174 -2.01 -7.91 -12.96
CA GLY A 174 -1.83 -7.97 -14.42
C GLY A 174 -3.10 -7.80 -15.25
N GLY A 175 -4.20 -7.36 -14.63
CA GLY A 175 -5.49 -7.21 -15.30
C GLY A 175 -5.55 -5.98 -16.24
N PRO A 176 -6.61 -5.86 -17.05
CA PRO A 176 -6.79 -4.75 -17.99
C PRO A 176 -6.93 -3.41 -17.26
N GLU A 177 -6.78 -2.31 -18.00
CA GLU A 177 -7.06 -0.95 -17.50
C GLU A 177 -8.48 -0.83 -16.95
N GLN A 178 -8.65 0.02 -15.94
CA GLN A 178 -9.91 0.22 -15.22
C GLN A 178 -10.16 1.71 -15.03
N ASP A 179 -11.42 2.13 -15.10
CA ASP A 179 -11.83 3.52 -14.84
C ASP A 179 -11.68 3.91 -13.36
N VAL A 180 -11.68 2.91 -12.48
CA VAL A 180 -11.50 3.05 -11.04
C VAL A 180 -10.46 2.03 -10.59
N VAL A 181 -9.47 2.50 -9.85
CA VAL A 181 -8.49 1.64 -9.17
C VAL A 181 -8.74 1.70 -7.68
N TYR A 182 -8.55 0.57 -6.99
CA TYR A 182 -8.76 0.48 -5.55
C TYR A 182 -7.43 0.35 -4.83
N ALA A 183 -7.42 0.59 -3.52
CA ALA A 183 -6.29 0.25 -2.69
C ALA A 183 -6.71 -0.17 -1.28
N LEU A 184 -5.94 -1.06 -0.68
CA LEU A 184 -5.92 -1.27 0.77
C LEU A 184 -4.86 -0.36 1.36
N ARG A 185 -5.25 0.45 2.35
CA ARG A 185 -4.34 1.25 3.16
C ARG A 185 -4.40 0.79 4.60
N TRP A 186 -3.24 0.60 5.22
CA TRP A 186 -3.13 0.17 6.62
C TRP A 186 -1.90 0.79 7.26
N ARG A 187 -1.74 0.63 8.58
CA ARG A 187 -0.52 1.04 9.27
C ARG A 187 0.35 -0.19 9.53
N ALA A 188 1.63 -0.11 9.20
CA ALA A 188 2.62 -1.14 9.48
C ALA A 188 2.65 -1.43 10.98
N VAL A 189 2.43 -2.70 11.34
CA VAL A 189 2.41 -3.13 12.74
C VAL A 189 3.84 -3.12 13.32
N ASP A 190 4.77 -3.70 12.55
CA ASP A 190 6.18 -3.67 12.85
C ASP A 190 7.01 -3.63 11.55
N PRO A 191 8.15 -2.91 11.51
CA PRO A 191 9.04 -2.94 10.35
C PRO A 191 9.57 -4.33 10.02
N ALA A 192 9.65 -5.26 10.99
CA ALA A 192 10.03 -6.65 10.75
C ALA A 192 9.03 -7.41 9.85
N ASP A 193 7.86 -6.86 9.57
CA ASP A 193 6.91 -7.48 8.65
C ASP A 193 7.25 -7.26 7.18
N TYR A 194 8.27 -6.46 6.86
CA TYR A 194 8.57 -6.00 5.52
C TYR A 194 10.02 -6.23 5.13
N ASP A 195 10.22 -6.69 3.91
CA ASP A 195 11.53 -6.80 3.28
C ASP A 195 11.56 -5.99 1.96
N ALA A 196 12.76 -5.65 1.50
CA ALA A 196 12.96 -5.10 0.16
C ALA A 196 13.13 -6.26 -0.84
N PRO A 197 12.48 -6.25 -2.01
CA PRO A 197 12.65 -7.26 -3.06
C PRO A 197 13.95 -7.01 -3.84
N ILE A 198 15.08 -7.01 -3.15
CA ILE A 198 16.42 -6.86 -3.72
C ILE A 198 16.99 -8.23 -4.12
N GLY A 199 17.78 -8.26 -5.19
CA GLY A 199 18.21 -9.50 -5.86
C GLY A 199 18.84 -10.56 -4.95
N GLU A 200 19.61 -10.18 -3.93
CA GLU A 200 20.21 -11.15 -3.00
C GLU A 200 19.18 -11.79 -2.04
N ALA A 201 18.15 -11.04 -1.65
CA ALA A 201 17.11 -11.53 -0.73
C ALA A 201 16.04 -12.37 -1.47
N TYR A 202 15.81 -12.08 -2.75
CA TYR A 202 14.80 -12.74 -3.57
C TYR A 202 15.28 -12.98 -5.01
N PRO A 203 16.35 -13.77 -5.23
CA PRO A 203 16.93 -13.95 -6.56
C PRO A 203 15.92 -14.59 -7.54
N GLY A 204 15.18 -15.60 -7.08
CA GLY A 204 14.20 -16.32 -7.88
C GLY A 204 13.08 -15.46 -8.45
N LEU A 205 12.75 -14.31 -7.84
CA LEU A 205 11.72 -13.40 -8.36
C LEU A 205 12.12 -12.75 -9.68
N ALA A 206 13.41 -12.41 -9.84
CA ALA A 206 13.92 -11.80 -11.06
C ALA A 206 14.12 -12.82 -12.20
N GLU A 207 14.25 -14.11 -11.85
CA GLU A 207 14.49 -15.21 -12.78
C GLU A 207 13.21 -15.78 -13.39
N LEU A 208 12.04 -15.54 -12.78
CA LEU A 208 10.76 -16.04 -13.25
C LEU A 208 10.39 -15.49 -14.64
N ALA A 209 10.07 -16.39 -15.56
CA ALA A 209 9.73 -16.03 -16.93
C ALA A 209 8.39 -15.29 -17.00
N ALA A 210 8.16 -14.53 -18.08
CA ALA A 210 6.92 -13.80 -18.28
C ALA A 210 5.66 -14.69 -18.27
N GLY A 211 5.77 -15.94 -18.74
CA GLY A 211 4.66 -16.90 -18.73
C GLY A 211 4.37 -17.52 -17.36
N GLU A 212 5.26 -17.33 -16.38
CA GLU A 212 5.17 -17.91 -15.03
C GLU A 212 4.77 -16.88 -13.97
N ARG A 213 4.54 -15.62 -14.38
CA ARG A 213 4.26 -14.52 -13.46
C ARG A 213 3.04 -13.71 -13.89
N VAL A 214 2.33 -13.19 -12.90
CA VAL A 214 1.26 -12.21 -13.04
C VAL A 214 1.82 -10.82 -12.73
N GLY A 215 1.39 -9.80 -13.49
CA GLY A 215 1.81 -8.42 -13.30
C GLY A 215 3.22 -8.09 -13.81
N ALA A 216 3.74 -6.94 -13.37
CA ALA A 216 5.02 -6.42 -13.83
C ALA A 216 6.23 -7.25 -13.34
N ALA A 217 7.37 -7.14 -14.03
CA ALA A 217 8.58 -7.89 -13.65
C ALA A 217 9.10 -7.43 -12.29
N VAL A 218 9.77 -8.31 -11.56
CA VAL A 218 10.58 -7.91 -10.41
C VAL A 218 12.00 -7.67 -10.91
N LEU A 219 12.49 -6.45 -10.78
CA LEU A 219 13.80 -6.06 -11.33
C LEU A 219 14.96 -6.45 -10.41
N GLY A 220 14.69 -6.78 -9.14
CA GLY A 220 15.72 -7.03 -8.13
C GLY A 220 16.43 -5.77 -7.62
N THR A 221 16.05 -4.58 -8.10
CA THR A 221 16.61 -3.29 -7.68
C THR A 221 15.92 -2.71 -6.42
N GLY A 222 14.82 -3.30 -5.97
CA GLY A 222 14.00 -2.80 -4.87
C GLY A 222 13.05 -1.65 -5.23
N PHE A 223 12.86 -1.38 -6.53
CA PHE A 223 11.98 -0.33 -7.06
C PHE A 223 10.99 -0.86 -8.11
N ALA A 224 9.83 -0.22 -8.19
CA ALA A 224 8.78 -0.59 -9.13
C ALA A 224 9.21 -0.28 -10.57
N PRO A 225 8.85 -1.14 -11.54
CA PRO A 225 9.06 -0.84 -12.95
C PRO A 225 8.26 0.42 -13.35
N SER A 226 8.93 1.53 -13.65
CA SER A 226 8.28 2.80 -13.98
C SER A 226 9.13 3.61 -14.94
N SER A 227 8.50 4.28 -15.91
CA SER A 227 9.17 5.13 -16.90
C SER A 227 9.51 6.54 -16.39
N SER A 228 8.92 6.96 -15.27
CA SER A 228 9.01 8.35 -14.80
C SER A 228 9.15 8.50 -13.29
N GLN A 229 8.84 7.46 -12.52
CA GLN A 229 8.78 7.53 -11.06
C GLN A 229 9.87 6.67 -10.43
N VAL A 230 10.37 7.11 -9.27
CA VAL A 230 11.25 6.30 -8.43
C VAL A 230 10.44 5.87 -7.22
N VAL A 231 9.86 4.67 -7.31
CA VAL A 231 8.95 4.14 -6.27
C VAL A 231 9.62 2.93 -5.61
N PRO A 232 10.04 3.03 -4.34
CA PRO A 232 10.50 1.88 -3.59
C PRO A 232 9.38 0.85 -3.44
N GLU A 233 9.77 -0.42 -3.45
CA GLU A 233 8.87 -1.54 -3.20
C GLU A 233 9.23 -2.25 -1.90
N PHE A 234 8.19 -2.75 -1.26
CA PHE A 234 8.28 -3.62 -0.10
C PHE A 234 7.49 -4.89 -0.42
N VAL A 235 7.95 -6.00 0.12
CA VAL A 235 7.16 -7.24 0.19
C VAL A 235 6.89 -7.55 1.65
N THR A 236 5.73 -8.13 1.95
CA THR A 236 5.55 -8.73 3.27
C THR A 236 6.58 -9.86 3.44
N ARG A 237 7.22 -9.93 4.60
CA ARG A 237 8.26 -10.93 4.88
C ARG A 237 7.71 -12.32 4.62
N ASP A 238 8.47 -13.12 3.88
CA ASP A 238 8.08 -14.45 3.38
C ASP A 238 6.77 -14.48 2.57
N PHE A 239 6.35 -13.35 2.01
CA PHE A 239 5.03 -13.17 1.39
C PHE A 239 3.85 -13.52 2.31
N ALA A 240 4.08 -13.58 3.62
CA ALA A 240 3.09 -13.97 4.61
C ALA A 240 1.94 -12.95 4.67
N ASP A 241 0.78 -13.44 5.10
CA ASP A 241 -0.31 -12.57 5.52
C ASP A 241 0.10 -11.76 6.76
N LEU A 242 -0.35 -10.52 6.84
CA LEU A 242 -0.17 -9.65 8.00
C LEU A 242 -1.51 -9.50 8.74
N PRO A 243 -1.53 -9.51 10.09
CA PRO A 243 -2.76 -9.18 10.82
C PRO A 243 -3.33 -7.83 10.38
N MET A 244 -4.64 -7.77 10.14
CA MET A 244 -5.31 -6.52 9.76
C MET A 244 -5.32 -5.54 10.94
N PRO A 245 -4.65 -4.37 10.86
CA PRO A 245 -4.68 -3.40 11.95
C PRO A 245 -6.03 -2.67 11.97
N ALA A 246 -6.39 -2.14 13.14
CA ALA A 246 -7.56 -1.28 13.28
C ALA A 246 -7.45 -0.06 12.35
N ASN A 247 -8.60 0.44 11.90
CA ASN A 247 -8.71 1.61 11.04
C ASN A 247 -8.01 1.48 9.68
N ALA A 248 -7.66 0.26 9.25
CA ALA A 248 -7.32 0.00 7.86
C ALA A 248 -8.49 0.45 6.96
N THR A 249 -8.19 0.98 5.78
CA THR A 249 -9.19 1.53 4.87
C THR A 249 -9.08 0.92 3.48
N LEU A 250 -10.22 0.64 2.88
CA LEU A 250 -10.32 0.39 1.44
C LEU A 250 -10.70 1.70 0.76
N VAL A 251 -9.94 2.09 -0.25
CA VAL A 251 -10.10 3.37 -0.97
C VAL A 251 -10.27 3.14 -2.47
N ALA A 252 -10.91 4.09 -3.14
CA ALA A 252 -11.06 4.14 -4.58
C ALA A 252 -10.44 5.42 -5.15
N TYR A 253 -9.89 5.29 -6.36
CA TYR A 253 -9.29 6.33 -7.17
C TYR A 253 -9.96 6.33 -8.57
N PRO A 254 -10.91 7.24 -8.82
CA PRO A 254 -11.49 7.42 -10.14
C PRO A 254 -10.57 8.29 -11.03
N ALA A 255 -10.95 8.48 -12.28
CA ALA A 255 -10.17 9.24 -13.27
C ALA A 255 -9.82 10.67 -12.82
N GLU A 256 -10.67 11.30 -12.00
CA GLU A 256 -10.46 12.64 -11.47
C GLU A 256 -9.39 12.69 -10.36
N GLY A 257 -8.82 11.56 -9.94
CA GLY A 257 -7.74 11.51 -8.96
C GLY A 257 -8.12 11.86 -7.51
N VAL A 258 -9.42 11.93 -7.23
CA VAL A 258 -9.96 12.13 -5.88
C VAL A 258 -9.90 10.80 -5.13
N GLU A 259 -9.33 10.78 -3.93
CA GLU A 259 -9.40 9.58 -3.08
C GLU A 259 -10.75 9.52 -2.39
N VAL A 260 -11.38 8.37 -2.48
CA VAL A 260 -12.67 8.10 -1.88
C VAL A 260 -12.54 6.90 -0.93
N VAL A 261 -12.64 7.14 0.38
CA VAL A 261 -12.63 6.06 1.37
C VAL A 261 -13.94 5.29 1.30
N LEU A 262 -13.87 4.04 0.83
CA LEU A 262 -15.01 3.13 0.66
C LEU A 262 -15.41 2.50 1.99
N TYR A 263 -14.44 1.92 2.69
CA TYR A 263 -14.65 1.19 3.94
C TYR A 263 -13.53 1.48 4.95
N ALA A 264 -13.87 1.39 6.23
CA ALA A 264 -12.93 1.37 7.35
C ALA A 264 -13.10 0.07 8.16
N TYR A 265 -12.00 -0.60 8.47
CA TYR A 265 -12.00 -1.85 9.21
C TYR A 265 -12.27 -1.61 10.70
N GLN A 266 -13.24 -2.35 11.24
CA GLN A 266 -13.63 -2.37 12.65
C GLN A 266 -13.10 -3.67 13.28
N ALA A 267 -11.98 -3.59 13.99
CA ALA A 267 -11.30 -4.76 14.54
C ALA A 267 -12.15 -5.50 15.59
N GLU A 268 -12.92 -4.76 16.40
CA GLU A 268 -13.79 -5.30 17.45
C GLU A 268 -14.93 -6.14 16.87
N GLN A 269 -15.42 -5.74 15.70
CA GLN A 269 -16.54 -6.39 15.04
C GLN A 269 -16.10 -7.37 13.94
N ARG A 270 -14.79 -7.40 13.64
CA ARG A 270 -14.18 -8.13 12.52
C ARG A 270 -14.94 -7.89 11.22
N GLY A 271 -15.03 -6.63 10.80
CA GLY A 271 -15.75 -6.29 9.58
C GLY A 271 -15.45 -4.90 9.06
N TRP A 272 -16.04 -4.60 7.91
CA TRP A 272 -15.86 -3.35 7.20
C TRP A 272 -17.08 -2.45 7.35
N LEU A 273 -16.89 -1.23 7.84
CA LEU A 273 -17.91 -0.19 7.90
C LEU A 273 -17.79 0.71 6.67
N ARG A 274 -18.90 0.90 5.93
CA ARG A 274 -18.95 1.74 4.73
C ARG A 274 -18.84 3.21 5.12
N MET A 275 -17.90 3.91 4.48
CA MET A 275 -17.62 5.33 4.75
C MET A 275 -18.17 6.27 3.66
N VAL A 276 -18.47 5.75 2.46
CA VAL A 276 -18.99 6.56 1.35
C VAL A 276 -20.48 6.89 1.47
N GLY A 277 -20.85 8.09 1.00
CA GLY A 277 -22.26 8.48 0.80
C GLY A 277 -22.81 8.10 -0.59
N PRO A 278 -24.10 8.38 -0.87
CA PRO A 278 -24.78 8.02 -2.12
C PRO A 278 -24.06 8.44 -3.41
N ARG A 279 -23.43 9.63 -3.41
CA ARG A 279 -22.73 10.19 -4.59
C ARG A 279 -21.62 9.28 -5.14
N TRP A 280 -21.01 8.46 -4.28
CA TRP A 280 -19.86 7.62 -4.63
C TRP A 280 -20.19 6.13 -4.72
N ARG A 281 -21.46 5.73 -4.52
CA ARG A 281 -21.87 4.31 -4.57
C ARG A 281 -21.59 3.66 -5.92
N HIS A 282 -21.64 4.44 -6.99
CA HIS A 282 -21.33 3.97 -8.34
C HIS A 282 -19.91 3.41 -8.47
N LEU A 283 -18.96 3.83 -7.61
CA LEU A 283 -17.60 3.28 -7.59
C LEU A 283 -17.56 1.80 -7.20
N LEU A 284 -18.61 1.27 -6.57
CA LEU A 284 -18.71 -0.16 -6.23
C LEU A 284 -19.49 -0.97 -7.27
N ALA A 285 -20.11 -0.32 -8.27
CA ALA A 285 -21.02 -0.97 -9.20
C ALA A 285 -20.35 -2.10 -10.01
N ASN A 286 -19.04 -1.97 -10.26
CA ASN A 286 -18.25 -2.94 -11.01
C ASN A 286 -17.52 -3.96 -10.11
N VAL A 287 -17.78 -3.97 -8.80
CA VAL A 287 -17.16 -4.92 -7.86
C VAL A 287 -18.13 -6.08 -7.63
N PRO A 288 -17.86 -7.28 -8.18
CA PRO A 288 -18.80 -8.39 -8.10
C PRO A 288 -19.05 -8.80 -6.65
N GLY A 289 -20.30 -9.09 -6.28
CA GLY A 289 -20.63 -9.66 -4.98
C GLY A 289 -20.53 -8.69 -3.79
N ILE A 290 -20.44 -7.38 -4.04
CA ILE A 290 -20.63 -6.33 -3.03
C ILE A 290 -21.92 -5.57 -3.36
N SER A 291 -22.82 -5.46 -2.39
CA SER A 291 -23.98 -4.56 -2.53
C SER A 291 -23.55 -3.12 -2.22
N PRO A 292 -23.78 -2.14 -3.12
CA PRO A 292 -23.44 -0.73 -2.86
C PRO A 292 -24.19 -0.09 -1.67
N ASP A 293 -25.30 -0.71 -1.26
CA ASP A 293 -26.14 -0.25 -0.15
C ASP A 293 -25.81 -0.95 1.18
N GLN A 294 -24.94 -1.96 1.17
CA GLN A 294 -24.54 -2.66 2.39
C GLN A 294 -23.66 -1.76 3.25
N GLU A 295 -24.14 -1.38 4.44
CA GLU A 295 -23.43 -0.46 5.33
C GLU A 295 -22.33 -1.14 6.13
N TYR A 296 -22.52 -2.42 6.47
CA TYR A 296 -21.58 -3.22 7.22
C TYR A 296 -21.35 -4.56 6.53
N VAL A 297 -20.09 -4.92 6.34
CA VAL A 297 -19.69 -6.20 5.76
C VAL A 297 -18.93 -7.00 6.82
N PRO A 298 -19.54 -8.02 7.45
CA PRO A 298 -18.83 -8.89 8.37
C PRO A 298 -17.82 -9.74 7.61
N ILE A 299 -16.64 -9.93 8.19
CA ILE A 299 -15.70 -10.95 7.74
C ILE A 299 -16.07 -12.23 8.49
N ALA A 300 -16.47 -13.26 7.76
CA ALA A 300 -16.63 -14.59 8.35
C ALA A 300 -15.29 -15.00 8.99
N GLU A 301 -15.31 -15.68 10.14
CA GLU A 301 -14.08 -16.09 10.83
C GLU A 301 -13.11 -16.71 9.82
N PRO A 302 -11.99 -16.05 9.53
CA PRO A 302 -11.11 -16.57 8.52
C PRO A 302 -10.45 -17.81 9.10
N ALA A 303 -10.38 -18.88 8.30
CA ALA A 303 -9.47 -19.99 8.55
C ALA A 303 -8.00 -19.56 8.33
N SER A 304 -7.64 -18.31 8.64
CA SER A 304 -6.29 -17.78 8.45
C SER A 304 -5.37 -18.37 9.50
N SER A 305 -4.19 -18.78 9.10
CA SER A 305 -3.17 -19.30 10.02
C SER A 305 -2.25 -18.20 10.58
N THR A 306 -2.68 -16.93 10.54
CA THR A 306 -1.93 -15.76 11.02
C THR A 306 -2.75 -15.00 12.05
N TRP A 307 -2.13 -14.67 13.20
CA TRP A 307 -2.77 -13.93 14.28
C TRP A 307 -1.83 -12.93 14.93
N LEU A 308 -2.40 -11.87 15.49
CA LEU A 308 -1.70 -10.99 16.41
C LEU A 308 -2.09 -11.41 17.83
N VAL A 309 -1.10 -11.77 18.63
CA VAL A 309 -1.30 -12.33 19.97
C VAL A 309 -0.60 -11.44 20.97
N GLY A 310 -1.30 -11.06 22.03
CA GLY A 310 -0.76 -10.26 23.12
C GLY A 310 -0.89 -10.91 24.48
N SER A 311 -0.09 -10.46 25.44
CA SER A 311 -0.20 -10.87 26.84
C SER A 311 -0.75 -9.74 27.71
N TYR A 312 -1.61 -10.05 28.67
CA TYR A 312 -2.08 -9.12 29.69
C TYR A 312 -2.38 -9.87 30.98
N ASP A 313 -1.85 -9.43 32.11
CA ASP A 313 -2.08 -10.03 33.44
C ASP A 313 -1.84 -11.56 33.44
N GLY A 314 -0.71 -11.99 32.86
CA GLY A 314 -0.33 -13.40 32.76
C GLY A 314 -1.15 -14.25 31.79
N ASN A 315 -2.15 -13.68 31.11
CA ASN A 315 -3.01 -14.37 30.16
C ASN A 315 -2.68 -13.99 28.71
N GLU A 316 -2.90 -14.92 27.79
CA GLU A 316 -2.77 -14.70 26.35
C GLU A 316 -4.13 -14.32 25.76
N TYR A 317 -4.13 -13.30 24.89
CA TYR A 317 -5.30 -12.85 24.15
C TYR A 317 -4.93 -12.59 22.70
N GLU A 318 -5.92 -12.65 21.81
CA GLU A 318 -5.77 -11.99 20.51
C GLU A 318 -5.64 -10.48 20.73
N ALA A 319 -4.82 -9.82 19.92
CA ALA A 319 -4.51 -8.41 20.06
C ALA A 319 -4.90 -7.64 18.80
N VAL A 320 -5.25 -6.37 18.99
CA VAL A 320 -5.48 -5.40 17.91
C VAL A 320 -4.31 -4.44 17.87
N ALA A 321 -3.74 -4.23 16.69
CA ALA A 321 -2.84 -3.12 16.43
C ALA A 321 -3.66 -1.87 16.09
N ASP A 322 -3.67 -0.89 16.99
CA ASP A 322 -4.44 0.37 16.88
C ASP A 322 -3.47 1.54 16.80
N LEU A 323 -2.69 1.57 15.72
CA LEU A 323 -1.56 2.48 15.58
C LEU A 323 -2.00 3.90 15.18
N PRO A 324 -1.32 4.95 15.68
CA PRO A 324 -0.12 4.93 16.53
C PRO A 324 -0.36 4.67 18.03
N GLY A 325 -1.61 4.47 18.46
CA GLY A 325 -2.01 4.27 19.86
C GLY A 325 -1.54 2.95 20.52
N GLY A 326 -0.86 2.08 19.77
CA GLY A 326 -0.21 0.88 20.29
C GLY A 326 -1.03 -0.39 20.07
N PHE A 327 -1.00 -1.28 21.06
CA PHE A 327 -1.59 -2.62 21.00
C PHE A 327 -2.51 -2.83 22.18
N ARG A 328 -3.69 -3.42 21.93
CA ARG A 328 -4.69 -3.69 22.98
C ARG A 328 -5.31 -5.06 22.80
N VAL A 329 -5.89 -5.57 23.87
CA VAL A 329 -6.58 -6.86 23.86
C VAL A 329 -7.81 -6.80 22.95
N GLN A 330 -7.96 -7.78 22.07
CA GLN A 330 -9.19 -8.04 21.33
C GLN A 330 -10.12 -8.90 22.19
N ALA A 331 -10.99 -8.25 22.95
CA ALA A 331 -12.02 -8.95 23.71
C ALA A 331 -13.36 -8.19 23.64
N LEU A 332 -14.45 -8.90 23.90
CA LEU A 332 -15.76 -8.28 24.16
C LEU A 332 -15.97 -7.97 25.65
N THR A 333 -14.92 -8.13 26.46
CA THR A 333 -14.94 -7.95 27.92
C THR A 333 -14.27 -6.65 28.33
N TRP A 334 -14.28 -6.34 29.64
CA TRP A 334 -13.56 -5.21 30.21
C TRP A 334 -12.04 -5.22 29.91
N ALA A 335 -11.46 -6.39 29.64
CA ALA A 335 -10.04 -6.56 29.30
C ALA A 335 -9.64 -5.83 28.00
N ALA A 336 -10.59 -5.61 27.08
CA ALA A 336 -10.34 -4.93 25.80
C ALA A 336 -9.90 -3.46 25.94
N ARG A 337 -10.06 -2.89 27.13
CA ARG A 337 -9.65 -1.51 27.46
C ARG A 337 -8.17 -1.40 27.80
N TYR A 338 -7.47 -2.51 28.02
CA TYR A 338 -6.08 -2.47 28.47
C TYR A 338 -5.10 -2.66 27.30
N PRO A 339 -3.99 -1.92 27.33
CA PRO A 339 -2.87 -2.18 26.44
C PRO A 339 -2.26 -3.56 26.78
N VAL A 340 -1.78 -4.26 25.75
CA VAL A 340 -1.06 -5.52 25.97
C VAL A 340 0.35 -5.25 26.48
N GLU A 341 0.87 -6.16 27.29
CA GLU A 341 2.21 -6.11 27.84
C GLU A 341 3.27 -6.57 26.83
N SER A 342 2.99 -7.61 26.07
CA SER A 342 3.82 -8.04 24.95
C SER A 342 2.93 -8.35 23.76
N VAL A 343 3.49 -8.30 22.56
CA VAL A 343 2.77 -8.64 21.34
C VAL A 343 3.68 -9.41 20.39
N ARG A 344 3.09 -10.39 19.70
CA ARG A 344 3.77 -11.26 18.74
C ARG A 344 2.84 -11.59 17.58
N ARG A 345 3.42 -11.76 16.40
CA ARG A 345 2.74 -12.31 15.22
C ARG A 345 2.92 -13.82 15.23
N ARG A 346 1.81 -14.55 15.32
CA ARG A 346 1.78 -16.01 15.27
C ARG A 346 1.42 -16.46 13.86
N LEU A 347 2.17 -17.43 13.33
CA LEU A 347 2.01 -17.93 11.97
C LEU A 347 2.51 -19.35 11.82
N ARG A 348 1.96 -20.10 10.86
CA ARG A 348 2.27 -21.51 10.65
C ARG A 348 3.16 -21.68 9.42
N TYR A 349 4.34 -22.26 9.62
CA TYR A 349 5.28 -22.63 8.55
C TYR A 349 5.27 -24.13 8.33
N THR A 350 5.61 -24.53 7.11
CA THR A 350 5.82 -25.93 6.74
C THR A 350 6.77 -26.03 5.55
N ARG A 351 7.18 -27.25 5.21
CA ARG A 351 8.03 -27.56 4.07
C ARG A 351 7.30 -28.53 3.15
N TRP A 352 7.13 -28.14 1.89
CA TRP A 352 6.47 -28.93 0.85
C TRP A 352 7.44 -29.18 -0.31
N ARG A 353 7.79 -30.45 -0.56
CA ARG A 353 8.77 -30.84 -1.60
C ARG A 353 10.05 -30.01 -1.54
N ASP A 354 10.61 -29.92 -0.33
CA ASP A 354 11.82 -29.17 -0.03
C ASP A 354 11.75 -27.64 -0.21
N VAL A 355 10.55 -27.08 -0.31
CA VAL A 355 10.33 -25.63 -0.37
C VAL A 355 9.65 -25.14 0.89
N ASP A 356 10.20 -24.07 1.48
CA ASP A 356 9.63 -23.43 2.67
C ASP A 356 8.37 -22.64 2.31
N CYS A 357 7.30 -22.91 3.05
CA CYS A 357 5.98 -22.37 2.82
C CYS A 357 5.37 -21.81 4.11
N VAL A 358 4.55 -20.77 3.98
CA VAL A 358 3.58 -20.40 5.00
C VAL A 358 2.26 -21.13 4.71
N VAL A 359 1.63 -21.64 5.76
CA VAL A 359 0.26 -22.18 5.67
C VAL A 359 -0.69 -20.99 5.74
N LEU A 360 -1.59 -20.88 4.76
CA LEU A 360 -2.62 -19.83 4.75
C LEU A 360 -3.87 -20.31 5.49
N ARG A 361 -4.31 -21.53 5.18
CA ARG A 361 -5.50 -22.17 5.75
C ARG A 361 -5.47 -23.68 5.57
N GLU A 362 -6.31 -24.36 6.32
CA GLU A 362 -6.54 -25.80 6.24
C GLU A 362 -8.00 -26.10 5.91
N GLU A 363 -8.24 -26.96 4.92
CA GLU A 363 -9.57 -27.36 4.47
C GLU A 363 -9.60 -28.88 4.24
N THR A 364 -10.33 -29.62 5.07
CA THR A 364 -10.59 -31.07 4.89
C THR A 364 -9.31 -31.90 4.68
N GLY A 365 -8.28 -31.65 5.49
CA GLY A 365 -6.98 -32.35 5.41
C GLY A 365 -6.04 -31.86 4.29
N TRP A 366 -6.39 -30.76 3.63
CA TRP A 366 -5.52 -30.06 2.67
C TRP A 366 -5.07 -28.72 3.23
N LEU A 367 -3.80 -28.39 3.01
CA LEU A 367 -3.22 -27.09 3.35
C LEU A 367 -3.09 -26.24 2.09
N ARG A 368 -3.59 -25.00 2.17
CA ARG A 368 -3.23 -23.98 1.18
C ARG A 368 -1.93 -23.35 1.61
N LEU A 369 -0.91 -23.46 0.78
CA LEU A 369 0.45 -23.03 1.06
C LEU A 369 0.82 -21.84 0.17
N ARG A 370 1.64 -20.94 0.68
CA ARG A 370 2.30 -19.89 -0.11
C ARG A 370 3.82 -20.01 0.04
N LEU A 371 4.54 -19.89 -1.07
CA LEU A 371 5.99 -20.02 -1.08
C LEU A 371 6.64 -18.82 -0.39
N CYS A 372 7.58 -19.06 0.53
CA CYS A 372 8.30 -17.97 1.22
C CYS A 372 9.32 -17.27 0.30
N ARG A 373 9.95 -18.05 -0.59
CA ARG A 373 10.99 -17.62 -1.53
C ARG A 373 10.66 -18.17 -2.93
N PRO A 374 9.73 -17.55 -3.66
CA PRO A 374 9.37 -18.00 -5.00
C PRO A 374 10.52 -17.83 -5.99
N GLY A 375 10.65 -18.81 -6.89
CA GLY A 375 11.61 -18.85 -7.98
C GLY A 375 11.32 -20.04 -8.91
N PRO A 376 11.96 -20.12 -10.08
CA PRO A 376 11.64 -21.14 -11.08
C PRO A 376 11.70 -22.58 -10.54
N GLU A 377 12.74 -22.92 -9.77
CA GLU A 377 12.91 -24.24 -9.17
C GLU A 377 11.81 -24.55 -8.13
N ALA A 378 11.52 -23.60 -7.25
CA ALA A 378 10.50 -23.75 -6.20
C ALA A 378 9.09 -23.91 -6.81
N VAL A 379 8.79 -23.15 -7.86
CA VAL A 379 7.53 -23.25 -8.62
C VAL A 379 7.43 -24.61 -9.32
N ALA A 380 8.49 -25.05 -10.00
CA ALA A 380 8.51 -26.34 -10.69
C ALA A 380 8.37 -27.52 -9.71
N ALA A 381 9.05 -27.46 -8.56
CA ALA A 381 8.99 -28.51 -7.55
C ALA A 381 7.59 -28.65 -6.93
N THR A 382 6.95 -27.53 -6.60
CA THR A 382 5.69 -27.51 -5.84
C THR A 382 4.43 -27.49 -6.71
N GLY A 383 4.56 -27.13 -7.99
CA GLY A 383 3.43 -26.87 -8.89
C GLY A 383 2.63 -25.62 -8.51
N ALA A 384 3.24 -24.69 -7.75
CA ALA A 384 2.55 -23.49 -7.29
C ALA A 384 2.15 -22.57 -8.46
N GLN A 385 0.97 -21.95 -8.33
CA GLN A 385 0.45 -21.02 -9.33
C GLN A 385 0.67 -19.58 -8.87
N CYS A 386 1.01 -18.71 -9.81
CA CYS A 386 1.11 -17.27 -9.56
C CYS A 386 -0.29 -16.68 -9.45
N HIS A 387 -0.68 -16.24 -8.25
CA HIS A 387 -1.97 -15.61 -7.99
C HIS A 387 -1.94 -14.10 -8.19
N GLU A 388 -0.82 -13.47 -7.86
CA GLU A 388 -0.49 -12.08 -8.12
C GLU A 388 1.05 -11.93 -8.14
N ARG A 389 1.55 -10.76 -8.53
CA ARG A 389 2.99 -10.48 -8.62
C ARG A 389 3.75 -10.95 -7.37
N GLY A 390 4.62 -11.94 -7.56
CA GLY A 390 5.47 -12.53 -6.52
C GLY A 390 4.76 -13.47 -5.53
N VAL A 391 3.45 -13.68 -5.64
CA VAL A 391 2.70 -14.58 -4.73
C VAL A 391 2.37 -15.88 -5.45
N TYR A 392 2.96 -16.95 -4.96
CA TYR A 392 2.82 -18.29 -5.51
C TYR A 392 2.20 -19.20 -4.46
N GLU A 393 1.07 -19.81 -4.80
CA GLU A 393 0.32 -20.66 -3.87
C GLU A 393 0.04 -22.03 -4.48
N THR A 394 -0.08 -23.04 -3.61
CA THR A 394 -0.40 -24.41 -3.98
C THR A 394 -1.25 -25.07 -2.89
N TRP A 395 -1.89 -26.18 -3.24
CA TRP A 395 -2.56 -27.04 -2.28
C TRP A 395 -1.72 -28.31 -2.07
N ALA A 396 -1.51 -28.69 -0.82
CA ALA A 396 -0.80 -29.92 -0.46
C ALA A 396 -1.60 -30.73 0.57
N PRO A 397 -1.56 -32.07 0.54
CA PRO A 397 -2.12 -32.89 1.61
C PRO A 397 -1.38 -32.61 2.93
N ALA A 398 -2.12 -32.44 4.03
CA ALA A 398 -1.52 -32.16 5.34
C ALA A 398 -0.60 -33.31 5.84
N THR A 399 -0.80 -34.53 5.34
CA THR A 399 0.03 -35.70 5.68
C THR A 399 1.39 -35.72 5.00
N ASP A 400 1.55 -34.95 3.92
CA ASP A 400 2.73 -35.05 3.05
C ASP A 400 3.68 -33.87 3.24
N VAL A 401 3.27 -32.86 4.03
CA VAL A 401 4.14 -31.75 4.40
C VAL A 401 5.03 -32.12 5.59
N THR A 402 6.16 -31.44 5.70
CA THR A 402 7.16 -31.66 6.76
C THR A 402 7.41 -30.37 7.53
N ASP A 403 8.03 -30.45 8.71
CA ASP A 403 8.38 -29.30 9.55
C ASP A 403 7.19 -28.35 9.82
N ASP A 404 5.97 -28.90 9.93
CA ASP A 404 4.77 -28.15 10.23
C ASP A 404 4.83 -27.62 11.67
N ARG A 405 4.93 -26.30 11.82
CA ARG A 405 5.13 -25.63 13.10
C ARG A 405 4.48 -24.28 13.14
N VAL A 406 3.94 -23.94 14.31
CA VAL A 406 3.50 -22.59 14.64
C VAL A 406 4.69 -21.83 15.23
N VAL A 407 4.97 -20.65 14.68
CA VAL A 407 6.07 -19.77 15.06
C VAL A 407 5.51 -18.45 15.57
N ASP A 408 6.05 -18.01 16.70
CA ASP A 408 5.73 -16.75 17.36
C ASP A 408 6.87 -15.75 17.08
N LEU A 409 6.56 -14.69 16.33
CA LEU A 409 7.50 -13.60 16.02
C LEU A 409 7.22 -12.41 16.95
N PRO A 410 8.06 -12.16 17.97
CA PRO A 410 7.85 -11.06 18.90
C PRO A 410 8.05 -9.71 18.21
N TYR A 411 7.17 -8.75 18.49
CA TYR A 411 7.43 -7.37 18.12
C TYR A 411 8.10 -6.63 19.29
N PRO A 412 9.28 -6.03 19.07
CA PRO A 412 9.97 -5.28 20.12
C PRO A 412 9.12 -4.07 20.53
N ARG A 413 9.18 -3.66 21.79
CA ARG A 413 8.44 -2.47 22.23
C ARG A 413 8.99 -1.20 21.62
#